data_AF-A0A3S1C8J8-F1
#
_entry.id   AF-A0A3S1C8J8-F1
#
_cell.length_a   1.000
_cell.length_b   1.000
_cell.length_c   1.000
_cell.angle_alpha   90.00
_cell.angle_beta   90.00
_cell.angle_gamma   90.00
#
_symmetry.space_group_name_H-M   'P 1'
#
loop_
_entity.id
_entity.type
_entity.pdbx_description
1 polymer ?
#
loop_
_entity_poly.entity_id
_entity_poly.type
_entity_poly.pdbx_seq_one_letter_code
_entity_poly.pdbx_strand_id
1 'polypeptide(L)'
;MFQWSKKVVKSVTFNPEIGDESLLAQVESYLEAQPEKTFSDLCKEALWQALCVPDSVRPSPNTASLPMEQQIGELQRQMAGLEERFFAKESNRLEAMESQILQLSQQVAQLAIMLNQGVYNQPPGSSVPAVEVVNNSVSIPDPTPQEVDPVISRLSQYLDDF
;
A
#
# COMPACT_ATOMS: atom_id res chain seq x y z
N MET A 1 31.66 -16.85 -7.06
CA MET A 1 31.81 -18.10 -6.27
C MET A 1 31.76 -17.74 -4.81
N PHE A 2 30.68 -18.07 -4.11
CA PHE A 2 30.63 -17.90 -2.65
C PHE A 2 31.54 -18.97 -2.05
N GLN A 3 32.72 -18.55 -1.58
CA GLN A 3 33.50 -19.40 -0.70
C GLN A 3 32.70 -19.50 0.60
N TRP A 4 32.07 -20.66 0.86
CA TRP A 4 31.60 -20.96 2.20
C TRP A 4 32.84 -21.01 3.10
N SER A 5 33.11 -19.87 3.74
CA SER A 5 34.13 -19.70 4.74
C SER A 5 34.04 -20.85 5.73
N LYS A 6 35.21 -21.46 6.00
CA LYS A 6 35.48 -22.54 6.96
C LYS A 6 34.34 -22.75 7.96
N LYS A 7 33.75 -23.96 7.97
CA LYS A 7 32.68 -24.39 8.90
C LYS A 7 33.10 -24.10 10.35
N VAL A 8 32.75 -22.92 10.86
CA VAL A 8 33.00 -22.55 12.26
C VAL A 8 31.92 -23.22 13.08
N VAL A 9 32.29 -24.30 13.77
CA VAL A 9 31.42 -24.94 14.75
C VAL A 9 31.43 -24.06 15.99
N LYS A 10 30.44 -23.18 16.11
CA LYS A 10 30.18 -22.45 17.35
C LYS A 10 29.29 -23.35 18.22
N SER A 11 29.80 -23.78 19.36
CA SER A 11 28.99 -24.44 20.38
C SER A 11 28.34 -23.40 21.28
N VAL A 12 27.08 -23.61 21.61
CA VAL A 12 26.37 -22.86 22.65
C VAL A 12 26.26 -23.78 23.86
N THR A 13 26.66 -23.29 25.02
CA THR A 13 26.56 -23.99 26.30
C THR A 13 25.58 -23.25 27.18
N PHE A 14 24.62 -23.99 27.74
CA PHE A 14 23.70 -23.50 28.76
C PHE A 14 24.36 -23.62 30.12
N ASN A 15 24.22 -22.58 30.94
CA ASN A 15 24.70 -22.59 32.31
C ASN A 15 23.58 -23.07 33.24
N PRO A 16 23.89 -23.66 34.41
CA PRO A 16 22.88 -24.03 35.39
C PRO A 16 22.36 -22.81 36.18
N GLU A 17 22.06 -21.72 35.47
CA GLU A 17 21.37 -20.57 36.03
C GLU A 17 19.86 -20.76 35.91
N ILE A 18 19.08 -20.20 36.85
CA ILE A 18 17.62 -20.33 36.90
C ILE A 18 16.96 -19.98 35.55
N GLY A 19 17.49 -18.99 34.83
CA GLY A 19 16.96 -18.58 33.53
C GLY A 19 17.14 -19.63 32.44
N ASP A 20 18.34 -20.20 32.34
CA ASP A 20 18.68 -21.23 31.37
C ASP A 20 17.98 -22.56 31.68
N GLU A 21 17.87 -22.92 32.97
CA GLU A 21 17.15 -24.12 33.41
C GLU A 21 15.66 -24.02 33.10
N SER A 22 15.04 -22.88 33.39
CA SER A 22 13.63 -22.63 33.05
C SER A 22 13.39 -22.68 31.54
N LEU A 23 14.32 -22.15 30.73
CA LEU A 23 14.24 -22.20 29.28
C LEU A 23 14.32 -23.64 28.77
N LEU A 24 15.29 -24.41 29.27
CA LEU A 24 15.47 -25.81 28.88
C LEU A 24 14.27 -26.67 29.26
N ALA A 25 13.73 -26.50 30.47
CA ALA A 25 12.53 -27.21 30.91
C ALA A 25 11.31 -26.92 30.02
N GLN A 26 11.15 -25.66 29.59
CA GLN A 26 10.06 -25.27 28.70
C GLN A 26 10.24 -25.81 27.28
N VAL A 27 11.48 -25.82 26.77
CA VAL A 27 11.82 -26.43 25.48
C VAL A 27 11.57 -27.94 25.50
N GLU A 28 11.97 -28.62 26.57
CA GLU A 28 11.75 -30.06 26.75
C GLU A 28 10.26 -30.38 26.78
N SER A 29 9.47 -29.67 27.60
CA SER A 29 8.01 -29.84 27.65
C SER A 29 7.32 -29.62 26.29
N TYR A 30 7.80 -28.64 25.50
CA TYR A 30 7.25 -28.38 24.16
C TYR A 30 7.61 -29.50 23.16
N LEU A 31 8.83 -30.05 23.25
CA LEU A 31 9.28 -31.17 22.42
C LEU A 31 8.55 -32.47 22.78
N GLU A 32 8.26 -32.71 24.06
CA GLU A 32 7.44 -33.85 24.49
C GLU A 32 6.01 -33.78 23.91
N ALA A 33 5.45 -32.58 23.81
CA ALA A 33 4.14 -32.37 23.20
C ALA A 33 4.13 -32.53 21.67
N GLN A 34 5.30 -32.40 21.01
CA GLN A 34 5.43 -32.42 19.55
C GLN A 34 6.65 -33.27 19.11
N PRO A 35 6.51 -34.61 19.09
CA PRO A 35 7.62 -35.52 18.81
C PRO A 35 8.19 -35.40 17.40
N GLU A 36 7.44 -34.79 16.48
CA GLU A 36 7.85 -34.57 15.08
C GLU A 36 8.84 -33.41 14.93
N LYS A 37 8.94 -32.52 15.93
CA LYS A 37 9.79 -31.33 15.89
C LYS A 37 11.09 -31.57 16.65
N THR A 38 12.19 -31.05 16.12
CA THR A 38 13.48 -31.06 16.82
C THR A 38 13.79 -29.70 17.43
N PHE A 39 14.72 -29.66 18.39
CA PHE A 39 15.26 -28.41 18.92
C PHE A 39 15.80 -27.49 17.81
N SER A 40 16.41 -28.09 16.77
CA SER A 40 16.90 -27.34 15.61
C SER A 40 15.76 -26.63 14.86
N ASP A 41 14.60 -27.26 14.74
CA ASP A 41 13.44 -26.67 14.07
C ASP A 41 12.83 -25.54 14.89
N LEU A 42 12.78 -25.69 16.22
CA LEU A 42 12.42 -24.61 17.14
C LEU A 42 13.36 -23.41 17.01
N CYS A 43 14.68 -23.64 16.95
CA CYS A 43 15.64 -22.57 16.75
C CYS A 43 15.48 -21.88 15.39
N LYS A 44 15.21 -22.63 14.31
CA LYS A 44 14.95 -22.05 12.99
C LYS A 44 13.68 -21.20 12.99
N GLU A 45 12.61 -21.68 13.62
CA GLU A 45 11.35 -20.96 13.74
C GLU A 45 11.53 -19.67 14.55
N ALA A 46 12.19 -19.75 15.70
CA ALA A 46 12.50 -18.58 16.53
C ALA A 46 13.37 -17.56 15.78
N LEU A 47 14.37 -18.03 15.03
CA LEU A 47 15.23 -17.17 14.22
C LEU A 47 14.45 -16.51 13.08
N TRP A 48 13.56 -17.27 12.42
CA TRP A 48 12.69 -16.74 11.37
C TRP A 48 11.74 -15.67 11.94
N GLN A 49 11.15 -15.92 13.11
CA GLN A 49 10.32 -14.93 13.81
C GLN A 49 11.14 -13.67 14.17
N ALA A 50 12.37 -13.82 14.65
CA ALA A 50 13.21 -12.69 15.05
C ALA A 50 13.72 -11.84 13.86
N LEU A 51 13.94 -12.45 12.70
CA LEU A 51 14.55 -11.79 11.53
C LEU A 51 13.53 -11.37 10.47
N CYS A 52 12.43 -12.10 10.33
CA CYS A 52 11.49 -11.93 9.22
C CYS A 52 10.16 -11.30 9.65
N VAL A 53 9.82 -11.28 10.94
CA VAL A 53 8.59 -10.65 11.42
C VAL A 53 8.90 -9.23 11.93
N PRO A 54 8.35 -8.17 11.30
CA PRO A 54 8.51 -6.81 11.81
C PRO A 54 7.87 -6.69 13.19
N ASP A 55 8.50 -5.94 14.10
CA ASP A 55 8.08 -5.82 15.51
C ASP A 55 6.61 -5.38 15.69
N SER A 56 6.00 -4.76 14.68
CA SER A 56 4.58 -4.36 14.68
C SER A 56 3.57 -5.53 14.70
N VAL A 57 3.97 -6.76 14.34
CA VAL A 57 3.10 -7.96 14.33
C VAL A 57 3.58 -8.99 15.35
N ARG A 58 4.67 -8.68 16.08
CA ARG A 58 5.25 -9.60 17.05
C ARG A 58 4.24 -9.78 18.19
N PRO A 59 3.78 -11.02 18.47
CA PRO A 59 2.90 -11.24 19.61
C PRO A 59 3.63 -10.78 20.86
N SER A 60 3.06 -9.79 21.54
CA SER A 60 3.62 -9.29 22.80
C SER A 60 3.76 -10.47 23.77
N PRO A 61 4.88 -10.62 24.50
CA PRO A 61 5.09 -11.73 25.43
C PRO A 61 3.97 -11.86 26.47
N ASN A 62 3.23 -10.76 26.73
CA ASN A 62 2.07 -10.75 27.63
C ASN A 62 0.80 -11.42 27.05
N THR A 63 0.79 -11.71 25.73
CA THR A 63 -0.33 -12.40 25.07
C THR A 63 -0.12 -13.90 24.92
N ALA A 64 1.12 -14.38 25.08
CA ALA A 64 1.44 -15.80 25.06
C ALA A 64 0.98 -16.55 26.33
N SER A 65 0.63 -15.84 27.39
CA SER A 65 0.10 -16.41 28.65
C SER A 65 -1.43 -16.46 28.70
N LEU A 66 -2.14 -15.93 27.70
CA LEU A 66 -3.60 -16.01 27.65
C LEU A 66 -4.02 -17.33 27.01
N PRO A 67 -5.06 -18.00 27.53
CA PRO A 67 -5.65 -19.16 26.85
C PRO A 67 -5.93 -18.79 25.38
N MET A 68 -5.55 -19.66 24.45
CA MET A 68 -5.64 -19.42 23.00
C MET A 68 -7.01 -18.90 22.54
N GLU A 69 -8.08 -19.30 23.22
CA GLU A 69 -9.46 -18.84 22.99
C GLU A 69 -9.64 -17.33 23.28
N GLN A 70 -9.02 -16.81 24.34
CA GLN A 70 -9.05 -15.38 24.66
C GLN A 70 -8.23 -14.57 23.66
N GLN A 71 -7.12 -15.12 23.16
CA GLN A 71 -6.33 -14.49 22.11
C GLN A 71 -7.13 -14.38 20.80
N ILE A 72 -7.86 -15.44 20.42
CA ILE A 72 -8.74 -15.44 19.25
C ILE A 72 -9.89 -14.43 19.41
N GLY A 73 -10.52 -14.37 20.59
CA GLY A 73 -11.58 -13.41 20.87
C GLY A 73 -11.11 -11.95 20.82
N GLU A 74 -9.89 -11.68 21.28
CA GLU A 74 -9.24 -10.37 21.17
C GLU A 74 -8.97 -9.99 19.70
N LEU A 75 -8.40 -10.90 18.92
CA LEU A 75 -8.15 -10.67 17.49
C LEU A 75 -9.45 -10.43 16.72
N GLN A 76 -10.50 -11.22 16.98
CA GLN A 76 -11.81 -11.01 16.36
C GLN A 76 -12.37 -9.64 16.70
N ARG A 77 -12.23 -9.19 17.95
CA ARG A 77 -12.66 -7.84 18.36
C ARG A 77 -11.88 -6.74 17.66
N GLN A 78 -10.57 -6.91 17.52
CA GLN A 78 -9.72 -5.95 16.80
C GLN A 78 -10.04 -5.91 15.30
N MET A 79 -10.31 -7.07 14.70
CA MET A 79 -10.72 -7.18 13.29
C MET A 79 -12.07 -6.50 13.06
N ALA A 80 -13.08 -6.77 13.90
CA ALA A 80 -14.38 -6.10 13.82
C ALA A 80 -14.25 -4.57 13.95
N GLY A 81 -13.43 -4.09 14.88
CA GLY A 81 -13.18 -2.65 15.04
C GLY A 81 -12.34 -2.03 13.91
N LEU A 82 -11.60 -2.83 13.14
CA LEU A 82 -10.91 -2.39 11.92
C LEU A 82 -11.88 -2.37 10.74
N GLU A 83 -12.71 -3.40 10.58
CA GLU A 83 -13.75 -3.47 9.56
C GLU A 83 -14.72 -2.29 9.67
N GLU A 84 -15.23 -2.00 10.87
CA GLU A 84 -16.16 -0.89 11.08
C GLU A 84 -15.51 0.46 10.71
N ARG A 85 -14.26 0.70 11.12
CA ARG A 85 -13.52 1.91 10.73
C ARG A 85 -13.22 1.97 9.24
N PHE A 86 -12.96 0.82 8.62
CA PHE A 86 -12.71 0.72 7.19
C PHE A 86 -13.97 1.03 6.39
N PHE A 87 -15.11 0.40 6.72
CA PHE A 87 -16.39 0.64 6.08
C PHE A 87 -16.86 2.09 6.27
N ALA A 88 -16.76 2.64 7.48
CA ALA A 88 -17.14 4.04 7.72
C ALA A 88 -16.27 5.00 6.89
N LYS A 89 -14.96 4.77 6.83
CA LYS A 89 -14.03 5.60 6.06
C LYS A 89 -14.22 5.45 4.56
N GLU A 90 -14.45 4.23 4.08
CA GLU A 90 -14.64 3.94 2.65
C GLU A 90 -15.97 4.50 2.16
N SER A 91 -17.05 4.31 2.93
CA SER A 91 -18.36 4.91 2.69
C SER A 91 -18.30 6.44 2.61
N ASN A 92 -17.66 7.10 3.58
CA ASN A 92 -17.56 8.56 3.58
C ASN A 92 -16.76 9.09 2.37
N ARG A 93 -15.72 8.35 1.96
CA ARG A 93 -14.90 8.70 0.80
C ARG A 93 -15.65 8.47 -0.51
N LEU A 94 -16.47 7.42 -0.59
CA LEU A 94 -17.33 7.13 -1.73
C LEU A 94 -18.43 8.20 -1.88
N GLU A 95 -19.09 8.57 -0.78
CA GLU A 95 -20.13 9.61 -0.75
C GLU A 95 -19.58 10.99 -1.16
N ALA A 96 -18.36 11.33 -0.71
CA ALA A 96 -17.67 12.55 -1.15
C ALA A 96 -17.39 12.54 -2.66
N MET A 97 -16.95 11.41 -3.20
CA MET A 97 -16.70 11.26 -4.63
C MET A 97 -18.00 11.33 -5.46
N GLU A 98 -19.08 10.70 -4.99
CA GLU A 98 -20.40 10.78 -5.63
C GLU A 98 -20.92 12.22 -5.68
N SER A 99 -20.77 12.97 -4.58
CA SER A 99 -21.14 14.38 -4.51
C SER A 99 -20.35 15.23 -5.51
N GLN A 100 -19.05 14.97 -5.66
CA GLN A 100 -18.20 15.65 -6.62
C GLN A 100 -18.62 15.33 -8.07
N ILE A 101 -18.94 14.07 -8.37
CA ILE A 101 -19.43 13.66 -9.70
C ILE A 101 -20.76 14.36 -10.03
N LEU A 102 -21.69 14.43 -9.08
CA LEU A 102 -22.95 15.16 -9.25
C LEU A 102 -22.73 16.65 -9.52
N GLN A 103 -21.78 17.27 -8.81
CA GLN A 103 -21.45 18.68 -9.02
C GLN A 103 -20.79 18.93 -10.39
N LEU A 104 -19.89 18.05 -10.82
CA LEU A 104 -19.27 18.13 -12.15
C LEU A 104 -20.30 17.90 -13.26
N SER A 105 -21.19 16.93 -13.08
CA SER A 105 -22.28 16.66 -14.03
C SER A 105 -23.19 17.88 -14.20
N GLN A 106 -23.55 18.57 -13.12
CA GLN A 106 -24.31 19.82 -13.19
C GLN A 106 -23.55 20.94 -13.91
N GLN A 107 -22.25 21.10 -13.66
CA GLN A 107 -21.43 22.09 -14.36
C GLN A 107 -21.35 21.82 -15.87
N VAL A 108 -21.16 20.56 -16.26
CA VAL A 108 -21.14 20.15 -17.67
C VAL A 108 -22.50 20.38 -18.32
N ALA A 109 -23.61 20.07 -17.62
CA ALA A 109 -24.95 20.34 -18.12
C ALA A 109 -25.19 21.84 -18.35
N GLN A 110 -24.75 22.70 -17.42
CA GLN A 110 -24.86 24.16 -17.57
C GLN A 110 -24.02 24.68 -18.75
N LEU A 111 -22.79 24.19 -18.92
CA LEU A 111 -21.95 24.52 -20.07
C LEU A 111 -22.57 24.06 -21.40
N ALA A 112 -23.16 22.86 -21.43
CA ALA A 112 -23.85 22.33 -22.60
C ALA A 112 -25.07 23.20 -22.97
N ILE A 113 -25.83 23.68 -21.99
CA ILE A 113 -26.96 24.61 -22.20
C ILE A 113 -26.44 25.96 -22.75
N MET A 114 -25.37 26.50 -22.17
CA MET A 114 -24.79 27.78 -22.61
C MET A 114 -24.26 27.72 -24.05
N LEU A 115 -23.59 26.63 -24.42
CA LEU A 115 -23.12 26.39 -25.78
C LEU A 115 -24.28 26.23 -26.76
N ASN A 116 -25.34 25.51 -26.38
CA ASN A 116 -26.52 25.40 -27.23
C ASN A 116 -27.23 26.74 -27.42
N GLN A 117 -27.35 27.58 -26.39
CA GLN A 117 -27.98 28.90 -26.51
C GLN A 117 -27.11 29.93 -27.24
N GLY A 118 -25.78 29.82 -27.17
CA GLY A 118 -24.85 30.66 -27.94
C GLY A 118 -24.91 30.43 -29.46
N VAL A 119 -25.46 29.31 -29.93
CA VAL A 119 -25.61 28.98 -31.36
C VAL A 119 -26.89 29.57 -31.98
N TYR A 120 -27.85 30.07 -31.18
CA TYR A 120 -29.12 30.61 -31.70
C TYR A 120 -29.16 32.13 -31.90
N ASN A 121 -28.07 32.86 -31.65
CA ASN A 121 -28.00 34.30 -31.87
C ASN A 121 -27.06 34.67 -33.03
N GLN A 122 -27.50 34.45 -34.27
CA GLN A 122 -26.90 35.07 -35.47
C GLN A 122 -28.02 35.69 -36.32
N PRO A 123 -28.09 37.04 -36.43
CA PRO A 123 -27.71 37.72 -37.70
C PRO A 123 -27.21 39.18 -37.49
N PRO A 124 -26.89 40.00 -38.52
CA PRO A 124 -26.55 39.76 -39.93
C PRO A 124 -25.12 40.28 -40.29
N GLY A 125 -24.44 39.68 -41.26
CA GLY A 125 -23.12 40.14 -41.70
C GLY A 125 -22.80 39.74 -43.13
N SER A 126 -23.04 40.69 -44.03
CA SER A 126 -22.70 40.63 -45.46
C SER A 126 -21.19 40.64 -45.68
N SER A 127 -20.66 39.69 -46.46
CA SER A 127 -19.62 39.93 -47.48
C SER A 127 -19.19 38.62 -48.18
N VAL A 128 -19.64 38.50 -49.44
CA VAL A 128 -19.00 37.99 -50.68
C VAL A 128 -17.81 36.99 -50.55
N PRO A 129 -17.81 35.87 -51.32
CA PRO A 129 -16.69 34.94 -51.39
C PRO A 129 -15.62 35.43 -52.39
N ALA A 130 -14.35 35.48 -51.97
CA ALA A 130 -13.22 35.70 -52.87
C ALA A 130 -12.02 34.82 -52.47
N VAL A 131 -11.87 33.74 -53.23
CA VAL A 131 -10.66 33.10 -53.81
C VAL A 131 -9.30 33.16 -53.10
N GLU A 132 -8.57 32.04 -53.22
CA GLU A 132 -7.11 31.84 -53.30
C GLU A 132 -6.53 30.98 -52.15
N VAL A 133 -6.40 29.66 -52.32
CA VAL A 133 -5.33 28.92 -53.02
C VAL A 133 -3.97 29.03 -52.30
N VAL A 134 -3.60 27.92 -51.65
CA VAL A 134 -2.25 27.36 -51.47
C VAL A 134 -1.17 28.27 -50.91
N ASN A 135 -0.70 27.99 -49.68
CA ASN A 135 0.74 27.76 -49.50
C ASN A 135 1.07 26.99 -48.21
N ASN A 136 1.93 25.99 -48.35
CA ASN A 136 2.60 25.28 -47.28
C ASN A 136 3.63 26.23 -46.64
N SER A 137 3.49 26.53 -45.35
CA SER A 137 4.59 27.05 -44.54
C SER A 137 4.50 26.45 -43.14
N VAL A 138 5.55 25.68 -42.81
CA VAL A 138 5.87 25.13 -41.50
C VAL A 138 5.81 26.27 -40.46
N SER A 139 4.85 26.19 -39.55
CA SER A 139 4.84 26.95 -38.30
C SER A 139 4.65 25.96 -37.18
N ILE A 140 5.71 25.72 -36.42
CA ILE A 140 5.67 25.04 -35.13
C ILE A 140 4.89 25.94 -34.17
N PRO A 141 3.78 25.50 -33.55
CA PRO A 141 3.26 26.14 -32.37
C PRO A 141 3.93 25.51 -31.13
N ASP A 142 4.48 26.40 -30.32
CA ASP A 142 4.98 26.25 -28.95
C ASP A 142 4.13 25.31 -28.07
N PRO A 143 4.73 24.62 -27.08
CA PRO A 143 4.17 23.46 -26.44
C PRO A 143 3.02 23.86 -25.52
N THR A 144 1.97 23.04 -25.55
CA THR A 144 0.97 22.98 -24.49
C THR A 144 1.68 22.89 -23.13
N PRO A 145 1.21 23.60 -22.07
CA PRO A 145 1.65 23.32 -20.72
C PRO A 145 1.31 21.86 -20.44
N GLN A 146 2.31 20.97 -20.54
CA GLN A 146 2.13 19.59 -20.16
C GLN A 146 1.80 19.62 -18.67
N GLU A 147 0.60 19.19 -18.35
CA GLU A 147 0.17 18.89 -16.99
C GLU A 147 1.02 17.71 -16.52
N VAL A 148 2.23 18.01 -16.04
CA VAL A 148 3.15 16.98 -15.58
C VAL A 148 2.55 16.43 -14.31
N ASP A 149 2.04 15.20 -14.42
CA ASP A 149 1.55 14.42 -13.29
C ASP A 149 2.57 14.51 -12.13
N PRO A 150 2.15 14.95 -10.93
CA PRO A 150 3.05 15.11 -9.79
C PRO A 150 3.78 13.81 -9.42
N VAL A 151 3.23 12.65 -9.81
CA VAL A 151 3.88 11.34 -9.63
C VAL A 151 5.05 11.17 -10.60
N ILE A 152 4.90 11.61 -11.86
CA ILE A 152 5.95 11.52 -12.89
C ILE A 152 7.12 12.45 -12.53
N SER A 153 6.84 13.66 -12.02
CA SER A 153 7.88 14.57 -11.52
C SER A 153 8.71 13.92 -10.40
N ARG A 154 8.06 13.17 -9.51
CA ARG A 154 8.72 12.49 -8.39
C ARG A 154 9.58 11.32 -8.85
N LEU A 155 9.17 10.60 -9.88
CA LEU A 155 9.93 9.46 -10.43
C LEU A 155 11.10 9.92 -11.29
N SER A 156 10.96 11.04 -12.01
CA SER A 156 12.03 11.63 -12.84
C SER A 156 13.28 11.95 -12.04
N GLN A 157 13.15 12.41 -10.78
CA GLN A 157 14.31 12.73 -9.92
C GLN A 157 15.21 11.52 -9.64
N TYR A 158 14.69 10.30 -9.77
CA TYR A 158 15.44 9.06 -9.50
C TYR A 158 16.01 8.43 -10.77
N LEU A 159 15.59 8.90 -11.95
CA LEU A 159 16.06 8.40 -13.24
C LEU A 159 17.28 9.17 -13.75
N ASP A 160 17.50 10.41 -13.30
CA ASP A 160 18.72 11.19 -13.62
C ASP A 160 19.97 10.76 -12.84
N ASP A 161 19.83 9.82 -11.89
CA ASP A 161 20.90 9.37 -10.98
C ASP A 161 21.51 7.99 -11.38
N PHE A 162 21.28 7.55 -12.62
CA PHE A 162 21.84 6.33 -13.24
C PHE A 162 22.68 6.66 -14.48
#